data_AF-U6KDV4-F1
#
_entry.id   AF-U6KDV4-F1
#
_cell.length_a   1.000
_cell.length_b   1.000
_cell.length_c   1.000
_cell.angle_alpha   90.00
_cell.angle_beta   90.00
_cell.angle_gamma   90.00
#
_symmetry.space_group_name_H-M   'P 1'
#
loop_
_entity.id
_entity.type
_entity.pdbx_description
1 polymer ?
#
loop_
_entity_poly.entity_id
_entity_poly.type
_entity_poly.pdbx_seq_one_letter_code
_entity_poly.pdbx_strand_id
1 'polypeptide(L)'
;MALRWSPILAKAEAHEHSLPAEPNELASTCAAGAKEADIYKRHPKVAKAETAGLQELNSFTKAAEQSQPVVKVEQLLSSLRKRFDDVHAEVKRRTEEVARYKEGIRQADSAEHQVTNDRARIHQRADELTQSLSLLNKKVAEAGYTKKVYMHILQRTKFEKDAVRQKNVVLQGRLKSLGLELKEERGALEKQQKKKSRAVFELKQLEQELQGERIIRSQGLKEIDEAIEYKRAAIEKRQVRIMNDTPQDEALLIFEQLLHGFLQGMADVMEIVNKFLNRDLENQKLKLLAEEAEKKLEALDAQSQSWNKTFYDHAERYKMLKRTLGDVDQARRCAASINARLVQLGIEVPWDVNAESSLEHYFQNLCEYSIPKLISLSDTLADSNIYDKGGANEEALYKCAPILQPPMIPTDSQEEATM
;
A
#
# COMPACT_ATOMS: atom_id res chain seq x y z
N MET A 1 39.61 7.29 33.71
CA MET A 1 38.35 6.52 33.58
C MET A 1 38.37 5.83 32.23
N ALA A 2 38.78 4.56 32.21
CA ALA A 2 38.93 3.77 31.00
C ALA A 2 37.61 3.07 30.68
N LEU A 3 36.97 3.43 29.55
CA LEU A 3 35.81 2.71 29.04
C LEU A 3 36.30 1.72 27.98
N ARG A 4 36.35 0.45 28.39
CA ARG A 4 36.50 -0.73 27.54
C ARG A 4 35.38 -0.74 26.51
N TRP A 5 35.75 -0.75 25.24
CA TRP A 5 34.88 -1.18 24.15
C TRP A 5 35.03 -2.70 24.00
N SER A 6 33.97 -3.44 24.32
CA SER A 6 33.83 -4.84 23.91
C SER A 6 33.03 -4.89 22.60
N PRO A 7 33.51 -5.57 21.55
CA PRO A 7 32.72 -5.84 20.38
C PRO A 7 31.85 -7.07 20.63
N ILE A 8 30.53 -6.88 20.58
CA ILE A 8 29.58 -7.99 20.50
C ILE A 8 29.66 -8.54 19.08
N LEU A 9 30.46 -9.59 18.90
CA LEU A 9 30.36 -10.51 17.79
C LEU A 9 29.00 -11.22 17.89
N ALA A 10 28.00 -10.74 17.16
CA ALA A 10 26.79 -11.51 16.92
C ALA A 10 27.08 -12.54 15.82
N LYS A 11 27.27 -13.77 16.28
CA LYS A 11 27.37 -15.01 15.51
C LYS A 11 26.15 -15.12 14.60
N ALA A 12 26.36 -15.06 13.29
CA ALA A 12 25.35 -15.42 12.31
C ALA A 12 25.22 -16.95 12.33
N GLU A 13 24.27 -17.46 13.11
CA GLU A 13 23.82 -18.83 13.00
C GLU A 13 23.03 -18.98 11.70
N ALA A 14 23.68 -19.60 10.71
CA ALA A 14 23.04 -20.14 9.54
C ALA A 14 22.11 -21.28 9.98
N HIS A 15 20.83 -20.95 10.21
CA HIS A 15 19.78 -21.96 10.23
C HIS A 15 19.49 -22.39 8.80
N GLU A 16 20.25 -23.39 8.34
CA GLU A 16 19.81 -24.29 7.28
C GLU A 16 18.54 -25.00 7.77
N HIS A 17 17.39 -24.50 7.34
CA HIS A 17 16.17 -25.30 7.34
C HIS A 17 16.30 -26.36 6.24
N SER A 18 16.93 -27.47 6.62
CA SER A 18 16.72 -28.78 6.03
C SER A 18 15.22 -29.03 5.93
N LEU A 19 14.73 -29.15 4.70
CA LEU A 19 13.39 -29.65 4.40
C LEU A 19 13.29 -31.08 4.93
N PRO A 20 12.25 -31.43 5.71
CA PRO A 20 11.99 -32.83 5.98
C PRO A 20 11.54 -33.47 4.67
N ALA A 21 12.37 -34.39 4.16
CA ALA A 21 11.93 -35.39 3.22
C ALA A 21 10.84 -36.21 3.91
N GLU A 22 9.58 -35.91 3.60
CA GLU A 22 8.49 -36.77 4.03
C GLU A 22 8.53 -38.08 3.24
N PRO A 23 8.37 -39.22 3.94
CA PRO A 23 8.27 -40.52 3.33
C PRO A 23 6.81 -40.81 2.95
N ASN A 24 6.65 -41.35 1.75
CA ASN A 24 5.92 -42.59 1.51
C ASN A 24 4.37 -42.62 1.64
N GLU A 25 3.81 -43.49 0.80
CA GLU A 25 2.48 -44.12 0.89
C GLU A 25 1.25 -43.32 0.42
N LEU A 26 0.84 -43.57 -0.83
CA LEU A 26 -0.23 -44.54 -1.13
C LEU A 26 -0.57 -44.43 -2.62
N ALA A 27 0.18 -45.18 -3.44
CA ALA A 27 -0.32 -45.62 -4.73
C ALA A 27 -1.46 -46.62 -4.46
N SER A 28 -2.69 -46.11 -4.37
CA SER A 28 -3.89 -46.94 -4.31
C SER A 28 -4.16 -47.49 -5.71
N THR A 29 -3.59 -48.67 -5.95
CA THR A 29 -3.98 -49.61 -6.99
C THR A 29 -5.43 -50.03 -6.76
N CYS A 30 -6.38 -49.39 -7.45
CA CYS A 30 -7.71 -49.97 -7.65
C CYS A 30 -7.64 -51.03 -8.76
N ALA A 31 -6.97 -52.13 -8.44
CA ALA A 31 -7.23 -53.43 -9.03
C ALA A 31 -8.31 -54.11 -8.17
N ALA A 32 -9.57 -53.78 -8.42
CA ALA A 32 -10.70 -54.58 -8.00
C ALA A 32 -11.42 -54.92 -9.32
N GLY A 33 -11.29 -56.12 -9.85
CA GLY A 33 -11.80 -57.34 -9.22
C GLY A 33 -12.91 -57.87 -10.12
N ALA A 34 -12.59 -58.15 -11.39
CA ALA A 34 -13.45 -58.90 -12.30
C ALA A 34 -13.48 -60.37 -11.85
N LYS A 35 -14.30 -60.65 -10.84
CA LYS A 35 -14.73 -61.99 -10.43
C LYS A 35 -16.23 -61.96 -10.14
N GLU A 36 -17.02 -61.65 -11.16
CA GLU A 36 -18.39 -62.17 -11.27
C GLU A 36 -18.24 -63.54 -11.94
N ALA A 37 -18.06 -64.60 -11.15
CA ALA A 37 -19.16 -65.41 -10.66
C ALA A 37 -19.87 -66.13 -11.82
N ASP A 38 -19.22 -67.23 -12.25
CA ASP A 38 -19.85 -68.41 -12.84
C ASP A 38 -21.02 -68.85 -11.94
N ILE A 39 -22.19 -68.23 -12.10
CA ILE A 39 -23.43 -68.64 -11.44
C ILE A 39 -24.21 -69.48 -12.45
N TYR A 40 -23.98 -70.79 -12.31
CA TYR A 40 -24.89 -71.89 -12.64
C TYR A 40 -25.54 -71.87 -14.04
N LYS A 41 -24.84 -72.51 -15.00
CA LYS A 41 -25.49 -73.41 -15.97
C LYS A 41 -26.19 -74.56 -15.23
N ARG A 42 -27.32 -74.31 -14.58
CA ARG A 42 -28.29 -75.38 -14.27
C ARG A 42 -29.15 -75.57 -15.51
N HIS A 43 -28.69 -76.45 -16.38
CA HIS A 43 -29.60 -77.17 -17.25
C HIS A 43 -30.73 -77.76 -16.38
N PRO A 44 -32.01 -77.54 -16.68
CA PRO A 44 -33.02 -78.43 -16.16
C PRO A 44 -32.67 -79.81 -16.73
N LYS A 45 -32.30 -80.74 -15.84
CA LYS A 45 -32.41 -82.18 -16.12
C LYS A 45 -33.84 -82.38 -16.61
N VAL A 46 -33.99 -82.54 -17.92
CA VAL A 46 -35.18 -83.14 -18.52
C VAL A 46 -35.26 -84.52 -17.87
N ALA A 47 -36.08 -84.61 -16.82
CA ALA A 47 -36.43 -85.87 -16.23
C ALA A 47 -37.07 -86.68 -17.35
N LYS A 48 -36.37 -87.72 -17.78
CA LYS A 48 -36.90 -88.83 -18.56
C LYS A 48 -38.06 -89.42 -17.75
N ALA A 49 -39.26 -88.91 -17.99
CA ALA A 49 -40.52 -89.43 -17.50
C ALA A 49 -41.52 -89.51 -18.66
N GLU A 50 -41.06 -89.95 -19.83
CA GLU A 50 -41.89 -90.31 -20.98
C GLU A 50 -41.45 -91.67 -21.53
N THR A 51 -41.41 -92.69 -20.68
CA THR A 51 -41.37 -94.10 -21.11
C THR A 51 -42.23 -95.02 -20.24
N ALA A 52 -43.11 -94.48 -19.39
CA ALA A 52 -44.05 -95.28 -18.57
C ALA A 52 -45.46 -95.38 -19.16
N GLY A 53 -45.78 -94.66 -20.24
CA GLY A 53 -47.13 -94.64 -20.85
C GLY A 53 -47.41 -95.71 -21.91
N LEU A 54 -46.42 -96.52 -22.31
CA LEU A 54 -46.57 -97.52 -23.39
C LEU A 54 -46.68 -98.98 -22.90
N GLN A 55 -46.77 -99.22 -21.59
CA GLN A 55 -46.90 -100.58 -21.05
C GLN A 55 -48.34 -100.97 -20.66
N GLU A 56 -49.30 -100.04 -20.71
CA GLU A 56 -50.72 -100.30 -20.40
C GLU A 56 -51.60 -100.62 -21.63
N LEU A 57 -51.02 -100.72 -22.84
CA LEU A 57 -51.76 -101.17 -24.03
C LEU A 57 -51.76 -102.71 -24.20
N ASN A 58 -51.03 -103.46 -23.38
CA ASN A 58 -50.95 -104.93 -23.45
C ASN A 58 -51.82 -105.66 -22.42
N SER A 59 -52.56 -104.96 -21.55
CA SER A 59 -53.44 -105.58 -20.55
C SER A 59 -54.89 -105.75 -21.01
N PHE A 60 -55.28 -105.22 -22.17
CA PHE A 60 -56.67 -105.33 -22.68
C PHE A 60 -56.97 -106.55 -23.55
N THR A 61 -55.98 -107.36 -23.93
CA THR A 61 -56.20 -108.55 -24.77
C THR A 61 -56.34 -109.86 -24.00
N LYS A 62 -56.28 -109.85 -22.66
CA LYS A 62 -56.23 -111.10 -21.87
C LYS A 62 -57.40 -111.37 -20.91
N ALA A 63 -58.45 -110.55 -20.92
CA ALA A 63 -59.65 -110.79 -20.10
C ALA A 63 -60.92 -110.58 -20.93
N ALA A 64 -61.21 -111.48 -21.88
CA ALA A 64 -62.42 -111.37 -22.69
C ALA A 64 -62.94 -112.70 -23.27
N GLU A 65 -62.75 -113.83 -22.58
CA GLU A 65 -63.49 -115.06 -22.90
C GLU A 65 -64.64 -115.20 -21.88
N GLN A 66 -65.88 -115.23 -22.40
CA GLN A 66 -67.18 -115.40 -21.68
C GLN A 66 -67.93 -114.14 -21.20
N SER A 67 -68.28 -113.22 -22.11
CA SER A 67 -69.42 -112.31 -21.91
C SER A 67 -70.03 -111.83 -23.24
N GLN A 68 -71.36 -111.60 -23.23
CA GLN A 68 -72.16 -111.16 -24.38
C GLN A 68 -71.59 -109.88 -25.04
N PRO A 69 -71.64 -109.77 -26.38
CA PRO A 69 -71.00 -108.68 -27.14
C PRO A 69 -71.50 -107.27 -26.78
N VAL A 70 -72.75 -107.13 -26.31
CA VAL A 70 -73.34 -105.83 -25.93
C VAL A 70 -72.70 -105.25 -24.66
N VAL A 71 -72.45 -106.08 -23.64
CA VAL A 71 -71.80 -105.66 -22.37
C VAL A 71 -70.35 -105.22 -22.62
N LYS A 72 -69.66 -105.87 -23.58
CA LYS A 72 -68.31 -105.48 -24.00
C LYS A 72 -68.28 -104.11 -24.67
N VAL A 73 -69.29 -103.77 -25.48
CA VAL A 73 -69.41 -102.45 -26.11
C VAL A 73 -69.71 -101.37 -25.05
N GLU A 74 -70.59 -101.63 -24.10
CA GLU A 74 -70.89 -100.69 -23.01
C GLU A 74 -69.67 -100.44 -22.10
N GLN A 75 -68.91 -101.48 -21.76
CA GLN A 75 -67.66 -101.34 -21.01
C GLN A 75 -66.60 -100.55 -21.80
N LEU A 76 -66.50 -100.79 -23.11
CA LEU A 76 -65.60 -100.03 -23.98
C LEU A 76 -66.00 -98.54 -24.04
N LEU A 77 -67.30 -98.24 -24.20
CA LEU A 77 -67.81 -96.87 -24.24
C LEU A 77 -67.65 -96.15 -22.89
N SER A 78 -67.87 -96.85 -21.77
CA SER A 78 -67.63 -96.31 -20.42
C SER A 78 -66.14 -96.03 -20.19
N SER A 79 -65.26 -96.96 -20.59
CA SER A 79 -63.81 -96.76 -20.56
C SER A 79 -63.36 -95.62 -21.48
N LEU A 80 -63.97 -95.47 -22.65
CA LEU A 80 -63.67 -94.40 -23.60
C LEU A 80 -64.09 -93.04 -23.02
N ARG A 81 -65.29 -92.96 -22.42
CA ARG A 81 -65.79 -91.75 -21.75
C ARG A 81 -64.88 -91.37 -20.58
N LYS A 82 -64.51 -92.32 -19.72
CA LYS A 82 -63.58 -92.06 -18.61
C LYS A 82 -62.23 -91.53 -19.12
N ARG A 83 -61.65 -92.17 -20.14
CA ARG A 83 -60.38 -91.69 -20.76
C ARG A 83 -60.54 -90.30 -21.37
N PHE A 84 -61.68 -90.00 -21.98
CA PHE A 84 -61.99 -88.68 -22.52
C PHE A 84 -62.07 -87.63 -21.42
N ASP A 85 -62.78 -87.93 -20.32
CA ASP A 85 -62.89 -87.05 -19.16
C ASP A 85 -61.54 -86.83 -18.46
N ASP A 86 -60.73 -87.88 -18.32
CA ASP A 86 -59.37 -87.82 -17.76
C ASP A 86 -58.45 -86.94 -18.63
N VAL A 87 -58.50 -87.10 -19.96
CA VAL A 87 -57.75 -86.24 -20.90
C VAL A 87 -58.25 -84.80 -20.82
N HIS A 88 -59.56 -84.56 -20.75
CA HIS A 88 -60.12 -83.22 -20.61
C HIS A 88 -59.70 -82.55 -19.29
N ALA A 89 -59.72 -83.30 -18.18
CA ALA A 89 -59.26 -82.83 -16.89
C ALA A 89 -57.76 -82.50 -16.92
N GLU A 90 -56.95 -83.35 -17.55
CA GLU A 90 -55.51 -83.11 -17.73
C GLU A 90 -55.23 -81.89 -18.62
N VAL A 91 -55.95 -81.73 -19.74
CA VAL A 91 -55.83 -80.55 -20.62
C VAL A 91 -56.20 -79.28 -19.86
N LYS A 92 -57.26 -79.30 -19.04
CA LYS A 92 -57.64 -78.15 -18.20
C LYS A 92 -56.55 -77.84 -17.17
N ARG A 93 -56.06 -78.85 -16.46
CA ARG A 93 -54.96 -78.73 -15.49
C ARG A 93 -53.70 -78.15 -16.14
N ARG A 94 -53.31 -78.66 -17.32
CA ARG A 94 -52.16 -78.16 -18.09
C ARG A 94 -52.37 -76.73 -18.58
N THR A 95 -53.59 -76.38 -18.99
CA THR A 95 -53.93 -75.00 -19.41
C THR A 95 -53.77 -74.02 -18.25
N GLU A 96 -54.22 -74.39 -17.05
CA GLU A 96 -54.02 -73.60 -15.83
C GLU A 96 -52.53 -73.51 -15.45
N GLU A 97 -51.75 -74.58 -15.57
CA GLU A 97 -50.30 -74.56 -15.38
C GLU A 97 -49.60 -73.62 -16.36
N VAL A 98 -49.95 -73.68 -17.65
CA VAL A 98 -49.41 -72.78 -18.67
C VAL A 98 -49.78 -71.32 -18.36
N ALA A 99 -51.00 -71.06 -17.88
CA ALA A 99 -51.40 -69.72 -17.45
C ALA A 99 -50.55 -69.24 -16.26
N ARG A 100 -50.27 -70.10 -15.27
CA ARG A 100 -49.37 -69.79 -14.15
C ARG A 100 -47.94 -69.52 -14.59
N TYR A 101 -47.38 -70.34 -15.50
CA TYR A 101 -46.03 -70.12 -16.03
C TYR A 101 -45.94 -68.82 -16.83
N LYS A 102 -46.95 -68.50 -17.65
CA LYS A 102 -47.01 -67.22 -18.37
C LYS A 102 -47.04 -66.03 -17.41
N GLU A 103 -47.82 -66.12 -16.33
CA GLU A 103 -47.85 -65.07 -15.31
C GLU A 103 -46.53 -64.96 -14.55
N GLY A 104 -45.89 -66.08 -14.21
CA GLY A 104 -44.57 -66.09 -13.59
C GLY A 104 -43.49 -65.44 -14.47
N ILE A 105 -43.52 -65.68 -15.79
CA ILE A 105 -42.62 -65.01 -16.75
C ILE A 105 -42.90 -63.50 -16.75
N ARG A 106 -44.16 -63.07 -16.82
CA ARG A 106 -44.49 -61.63 -16.78
C ARG A 106 -44.00 -60.94 -15.51
N GLN A 107 -44.14 -61.59 -14.35
CA GLN A 107 -43.65 -61.06 -13.08
C GLN A 107 -42.12 -60.98 -13.03
N ALA A 108 -41.43 -62.00 -13.55
CA ALA A 108 -39.97 -62.00 -13.67
C ALA A 108 -39.49 -60.88 -14.62
N ASP A 109 -40.11 -60.73 -15.78
CA ASP A 109 -39.79 -59.66 -16.74
C ASP A 109 -40.01 -58.28 -16.12
N SER A 110 -41.12 -58.08 -15.39
CA SER A 110 -41.40 -56.82 -14.70
C SER A 110 -40.36 -56.51 -13.61
N ALA A 111 -39.93 -57.53 -12.85
CA ALA A 111 -38.89 -57.37 -11.83
C ALA A 111 -37.53 -57.05 -12.47
N GLU A 112 -37.18 -57.70 -13.57
CA GLU A 112 -35.95 -57.42 -14.33
C GLU A 112 -35.92 -55.99 -14.89
N HIS A 113 -37.05 -55.51 -15.43
CA HIS A 113 -37.17 -54.12 -15.88
C HIS A 113 -36.99 -53.13 -14.72
N GLN A 114 -37.52 -53.43 -13.54
CA GLN A 114 -37.34 -52.59 -12.36
C GLN A 114 -35.86 -52.55 -11.93
N VAL A 115 -35.19 -53.70 -11.86
CA VAL A 115 -33.76 -53.79 -11.54
C VAL A 115 -32.90 -53.03 -12.56
N THR A 116 -33.24 -53.13 -13.85
CA THR A 116 -32.53 -52.42 -14.92
C THR A 116 -32.69 -50.90 -14.80
N ASN A 117 -33.90 -50.44 -14.49
CA ASN A 117 -34.18 -49.01 -14.25
C ASN A 117 -33.44 -48.49 -13.02
N ASP A 118 -33.48 -49.23 -11.91
CA ASP A 118 -32.75 -48.86 -10.69
C ASP A 118 -31.24 -48.85 -10.91
N ARG A 119 -30.71 -49.81 -11.68
CA ARG A 119 -29.30 -49.82 -12.10
C ARG A 119 -28.95 -48.59 -12.93
N ALA A 120 -29.79 -48.19 -13.88
CA ALA A 120 -29.58 -46.99 -14.68
C ALA A 120 -29.57 -45.72 -13.80
N ARG A 121 -30.50 -45.62 -12.84
CA ARG A 121 -30.55 -44.51 -11.87
C ARG A 121 -29.31 -44.46 -10.97
N ILE A 122 -28.82 -45.61 -10.51
CA ILE A 122 -27.60 -45.70 -9.70
C ILE A 122 -26.39 -45.24 -10.53
N HIS A 123 -26.27 -45.69 -11.78
CA HIS A 123 -25.19 -45.25 -12.67
C HIS A 123 -25.23 -43.74 -12.92
N GLN A 124 -26.41 -43.18 -13.20
CA GLN A 124 -26.56 -41.73 -13.36
C GLN A 124 -26.10 -40.97 -12.11
N ARG A 125 -26.53 -41.39 -10.92
CA ARG A 125 -26.09 -40.77 -9.65
C ARG A 125 -24.59 -40.93 -9.42
N ALA A 126 -24.01 -42.06 -9.79
CA ALA A 126 -22.57 -42.29 -9.69
C ALA A 126 -21.78 -41.35 -10.62
N ASP A 127 -22.28 -41.10 -11.84
CA ASP A 127 -21.68 -40.15 -12.78
C ASP A 127 -21.79 -38.70 -12.26
N GLU A 128 -22.95 -38.31 -11.74
CA GLU A 128 -23.16 -36.99 -11.11
C GLU A 128 -22.22 -36.76 -9.92
N LEU A 129 -22.05 -37.76 -9.06
CA LEU A 129 -21.11 -37.72 -7.94
C LEU A 129 -19.65 -37.64 -8.43
N THR A 130 -19.30 -38.37 -9.47
CA THR A 130 -17.95 -38.35 -10.07
C THR A 130 -17.62 -36.98 -10.66
N GLN A 131 -18.58 -36.35 -11.36
CA GLN A 131 -18.44 -34.98 -11.87
C GLN A 131 -18.31 -33.97 -10.73
N SER A 132 -19.11 -34.11 -9.68
CA SER A 132 -19.05 -33.24 -8.49
C SER A 132 -17.71 -33.34 -7.77
N LEU A 133 -17.15 -34.54 -7.62
CA LEU A 133 -15.82 -34.76 -7.06
C LEU A 133 -14.72 -34.16 -7.94
N SER A 134 -14.82 -34.29 -9.26
CA SER A 134 -13.89 -33.66 -10.20
C SER A 134 -13.90 -32.13 -10.07
N LEU A 135 -15.08 -31.53 -9.98
CA LEU A 135 -15.23 -30.08 -9.79
C LEU A 135 -14.67 -29.63 -8.43
N LEU A 136 -14.94 -30.37 -7.37
CA LEU A 136 -14.42 -30.05 -6.04
C LEU A 136 -12.89 -30.12 -6.00
N ASN A 137 -12.29 -31.14 -6.64
CA ASN A 137 -10.85 -31.25 -6.75
C ASN A 137 -10.22 -30.08 -7.51
N LYS A 138 -10.87 -29.57 -8.57
CA LYS A 138 -10.44 -28.36 -9.28
C LYS A 138 -10.47 -27.14 -8.36
N LYS A 139 -11.56 -26.94 -7.60
CA LYS A 139 -11.68 -25.85 -6.62
C LYS A 139 -10.62 -25.94 -5.52
N VAL A 140 -10.30 -27.14 -5.03
CA VAL A 140 -9.23 -27.36 -4.05
C VAL A 140 -7.86 -26.99 -4.64
N ALA A 141 -7.60 -27.35 -5.90
CA ALA A 141 -6.37 -26.97 -6.58
C ALA A 141 -6.26 -25.44 -6.75
N GLU A 142 -7.33 -24.78 -7.21
CA GLU A 142 -7.43 -23.32 -7.32
C GLU A 142 -7.19 -22.62 -5.97
N ALA A 143 -7.83 -23.10 -4.90
CA ALA A 143 -7.59 -22.59 -3.55
C ALA A 143 -6.12 -22.77 -3.12
N GLY A 144 -5.49 -23.87 -3.52
CA GLY A 144 -4.05 -24.12 -3.32
C GLY A 144 -3.16 -23.08 -4.02
N TYR A 145 -3.49 -22.69 -5.26
CA TYR A 145 -2.77 -21.63 -5.97
C TYR A 145 -2.99 -20.26 -5.32
N THR A 146 -4.24 -19.94 -4.99
CA THR A 146 -4.60 -18.69 -4.30
C THR A 146 -3.86 -18.55 -2.97
N LYS A 147 -3.76 -19.63 -2.18
CA LYS A 147 -2.97 -19.66 -0.94
C LYS A 147 -1.50 -19.32 -1.21
N LYS A 148 -0.88 -19.88 -2.26
CA LYS A 148 0.52 -19.57 -2.63
C LYS A 148 0.71 -18.10 -3.00
N VAL A 149 -0.25 -17.51 -3.75
CA VAL A 149 -0.22 -16.09 -4.11
C VAL A 149 -0.29 -15.22 -2.86
N TYR A 150 -1.23 -15.49 -1.94
CA TYR A 150 -1.34 -14.75 -0.68
C TYR A 150 -0.08 -14.89 0.19
N MET A 151 0.52 -16.07 0.26
CA MET A 151 1.79 -16.28 0.95
C MET A 151 2.91 -15.40 0.39
N HIS A 152 3.03 -15.30 -0.94
CA HIS A 152 4.02 -14.45 -1.59
C HIS A 152 3.77 -12.96 -1.33
N ILE A 153 2.51 -12.52 -1.42
CA ILE A 153 2.11 -11.14 -1.10
C ILE A 153 2.48 -10.81 0.35
N LEU A 154 2.13 -11.69 1.30
CA LEU A 154 2.44 -11.50 2.72
C LEU A 154 3.96 -11.40 2.96
N GLN A 155 4.74 -12.26 2.33
CA GLN A 155 6.21 -12.23 2.42
C GLN A 155 6.78 -10.93 1.85
N ARG A 156 6.29 -10.49 0.70
CA ARG A 156 6.69 -9.21 0.09
C ARG A 156 6.34 -8.02 0.98
N THR A 157 5.12 -7.96 1.52
CA THR A 157 4.69 -6.89 2.43
C THR A 157 5.54 -6.86 3.71
N LYS A 158 5.97 -8.03 4.22
CA LYS A 158 6.90 -8.11 5.34
C LYS A 158 8.25 -7.47 5.01
N PHE A 159 8.83 -7.79 3.84
CA PHE A 159 10.07 -7.19 3.39
C PHE A 159 9.95 -5.66 3.17
N GLU A 160 8.87 -5.21 2.54
CA GLU A 160 8.61 -3.78 2.33
C GLU A 160 8.47 -3.04 3.67
N LYS A 161 7.77 -3.61 4.65
CA LYS A 161 7.65 -3.07 6.00
C LYS A 161 9.00 -2.95 6.70
N ASP A 162 9.86 -3.96 6.60
CA ASP A 162 11.19 -3.93 7.21
C ASP A 162 12.12 -2.91 6.52
N ALA A 163 12.03 -2.77 5.20
CA ALA A 163 12.74 -1.72 4.46
C ALA A 163 12.30 -0.31 4.87
N VAL A 164 10.99 -0.09 5.07
CA VAL A 164 10.45 1.18 5.58
C VAL A 164 10.94 1.45 7.01
N ARG A 165 10.95 0.45 7.89
CA ARG A 165 11.50 0.57 9.24
C ARG A 165 12.98 0.97 9.22
N GLN A 166 13.80 0.36 8.37
CA GLN A 166 15.21 0.69 8.23
C GLN A 166 15.40 2.15 7.76
N LYS A 167 14.64 2.59 6.74
CA LYS A 167 14.66 3.99 6.28
C LYS A 167 14.27 4.97 7.38
N ASN A 168 13.26 4.63 8.19
CA ASN A 168 12.82 5.47 9.31
C ASN A 168 13.94 5.65 10.35
N VAL A 169 14.67 4.57 10.69
CA VAL A 169 15.84 4.65 11.60
C VAL A 169 16.92 5.60 11.05
N VAL A 170 17.23 5.52 9.76
CA VAL A 170 18.20 6.43 9.12
C VAL A 170 17.73 7.89 9.15
N LEU A 171 16.46 8.14 8.83
CA LEU A 171 15.87 9.47 8.89
C LEU A 171 15.87 10.06 10.31
N GLN A 172 15.56 9.25 11.32
CA GLN A 172 15.66 9.65 12.73
C GLN A 172 17.10 10.00 13.10
N GLY A 173 18.10 9.23 12.63
CA GLY A 173 19.52 9.55 12.80
C GLY A 173 19.88 10.90 12.19
N ARG A 174 19.44 11.16 10.95
CA ARG A 174 19.66 12.44 10.25
C ARG A 174 18.99 13.61 10.96
N LEU A 175 17.76 13.44 11.45
CA LEU A 175 17.05 14.47 12.22
C LEU A 175 17.78 14.82 13.51
N LYS A 176 18.30 13.82 14.23
CA LYS A 176 19.13 14.06 15.43
C LYS A 176 20.41 14.82 15.10
N SER A 177 21.10 14.44 14.02
CA SER A 177 22.32 15.13 13.57
C SER A 177 22.05 16.60 13.21
N LEU A 178 21.01 16.86 12.41
CA LEU A 178 20.61 18.23 12.05
C LEU A 178 20.18 19.04 13.29
N GLY A 179 19.50 18.41 14.25
CA GLY A 179 19.16 19.05 15.51
C GLY A 179 20.37 19.47 16.35
N LEU A 180 21.46 18.69 16.31
CA LEU A 180 22.72 19.05 16.96
C LEU A 180 23.43 20.19 16.21
N GLU A 181 23.51 20.11 14.89
CA GLU A 181 24.13 21.13 14.04
C GLU A 181 23.45 22.50 14.23
N LEU A 182 22.10 22.56 14.18
CA LEU A 182 21.35 23.79 14.44
C LEU A 182 21.59 24.34 15.86
N LYS A 183 21.79 23.47 16.86
CA LYS A 183 22.09 23.89 18.23
C LYS A 183 23.50 24.48 18.33
N GLU A 184 24.47 23.92 17.62
CA GLU A 184 25.84 24.43 17.53
C GLU A 184 25.89 25.78 16.80
N GLU A 185 25.23 25.90 15.65
CA GLU A 185 25.11 27.16 14.90
C GLU A 185 24.46 28.25 15.72
N ARG A 186 23.35 27.95 16.41
CA ARG A 186 22.71 28.88 17.34
C ARG A 186 23.68 29.34 18.43
N GLY A 187 24.44 28.42 19.01
CA GLY A 187 25.47 28.75 20.01
C GLY A 187 26.58 29.64 19.45
N ALA A 188 26.99 29.43 18.19
CA ALA A 188 27.98 30.27 17.51
C ALA A 188 27.42 31.69 17.24
N LEU A 189 26.18 31.80 16.78
CA LEU A 189 25.49 33.08 16.56
C LEU A 189 25.33 33.87 17.86
N GLU A 190 24.92 33.22 18.96
CA GLU A 190 24.82 33.88 20.27
C GLU A 190 26.19 34.40 20.76
N LYS A 191 27.28 33.64 20.56
CA LYS A 191 28.65 34.10 20.85
C LYS A 191 29.04 35.31 19.98
N GLN A 192 28.69 35.28 18.70
CA GLN A 192 28.97 36.39 17.78
C GLN A 192 28.19 37.65 18.16
N GLN A 193 26.92 37.51 18.53
CA GLN A 193 26.07 38.61 19.00
C GLN A 193 26.64 39.24 20.28
N LYS A 194 27.13 38.42 21.23
CA LYS A 194 27.82 38.92 22.43
C LYS A 194 29.08 39.70 22.08
N LYS A 195 29.90 39.23 21.14
CA LYS A 195 31.10 39.96 20.66
C LYS A 195 30.71 41.30 20.02
N LYS A 196 29.72 41.31 19.13
CA LYS A 196 29.20 42.54 18.51
C LYS A 196 28.69 43.53 19.56
N SER A 197 27.96 43.05 20.55
CA SER A 197 27.43 43.91 21.63
C SER A 197 28.54 44.55 22.46
N ARG A 198 29.64 43.82 22.74
CA ARG A 198 30.83 44.38 23.40
C ARG A 198 31.53 45.42 22.55
N ALA A 199 31.77 45.13 21.26
CA ALA A 199 32.40 46.08 20.35
C ALA A 199 31.58 47.37 20.18
N VAL A 200 30.24 47.26 20.12
CA VAL A 200 29.35 48.43 20.09
C VAL A 200 29.45 49.26 21.38
N PHE A 201 29.55 48.60 22.54
CA PHE A 201 29.75 49.27 23.81
C PHE A 201 31.09 50.01 23.87
N GLU A 202 32.19 49.35 23.45
CA GLU A 202 33.53 49.95 23.37
C GLU A 202 33.58 51.15 22.42
N LEU A 203 32.96 51.05 21.24
CA LEU A 203 32.85 52.17 20.29
C LEU A 203 32.10 53.36 20.90
N LYS A 204 31.00 53.11 21.61
CA LYS A 204 30.24 54.16 22.29
C LYS A 204 31.06 54.85 23.39
N GLN A 205 31.89 54.09 24.10
CA GLN A 205 32.81 54.66 25.10
C GLN A 205 33.87 55.56 24.43
N LEU A 206 34.52 55.08 23.37
CA LEU A 206 35.49 55.87 22.61
C LEU A 206 34.88 57.14 22.00
N GLU A 207 33.63 57.07 21.54
CA GLU A 207 32.90 58.25 21.05
C GLU A 207 32.72 59.30 22.14
N GLN A 208 32.37 58.89 23.37
CA GLN A 208 32.26 59.78 24.52
C GLN A 208 33.60 60.41 24.90
N GLU A 209 34.69 59.62 24.92
CA GLU A 209 36.05 60.10 25.20
C GLU A 209 36.48 61.14 24.14
N LEU A 210 36.24 60.86 22.86
CA LEU A 210 36.57 61.77 21.75
C LEU A 210 35.74 63.06 21.80
N GLN A 211 34.46 62.98 22.17
CA GLN A 211 33.65 64.17 22.44
C GLN A 211 34.21 64.99 23.60
N GLY A 212 34.65 64.35 24.68
CA GLY A 212 35.34 65.00 25.80
C GLY A 212 36.61 65.73 25.36
N GLU A 213 37.46 65.08 24.57
CA GLU A 213 38.66 65.72 24.00
C GLU A 213 38.33 66.92 23.11
N ARG A 214 37.29 66.81 22.26
CA ARG A 214 36.85 67.94 21.41
C ARG A 214 36.46 69.14 22.25
N ILE A 215 35.76 68.94 23.36
CA ILE A 215 35.38 70.01 24.30
C ILE A 215 36.65 70.66 24.87
N ILE A 216 37.58 69.86 25.41
CA ILE A 216 38.84 70.36 25.99
C ILE A 216 39.66 71.15 24.94
N ARG A 217 39.82 70.63 23.72
CA ARG A 217 40.55 71.33 22.65
C ARG A 217 39.84 72.62 22.25
N SER A 218 38.52 72.60 22.12
CA SER A 218 37.74 73.80 21.79
C SER A 218 37.87 74.88 22.85
N GLN A 219 37.97 74.49 24.12
CA GLN A 219 38.19 75.40 25.24
C GLN A 219 39.62 75.94 25.24
N GLY A 220 40.63 75.08 25.06
CA GLY A 220 42.03 75.52 24.94
C GLY A 220 42.27 76.46 23.75
N LEU A 221 41.59 76.25 22.62
CA LEU A 221 41.65 77.19 21.49
C LEU A 221 41.07 78.56 21.86
N LYS A 222 39.93 78.61 22.55
CA LYS A 222 39.35 79.87 23.04
C LYS A 222 40.32 80.61 23.98
N GLU A 223 40.96 79.89 24.91
CA GLU A 223 41.95 80.47 25.83
C GLU A 223 43.16 81.06 25.08
N ILE A 224 43.63 80.37 24.03
CA ILE A 224 44.71 80.88 23.18
C ILE A 224 44.27 82.11 22.41
N ASP A 225 43.07 82.10 21.81
CA ASP A 225 42.53 83.25 21.07
C ASP A 225 42.39 84.48 21.98
N GLU A 226 41.87 84.30 23.20
CA GLU A 226 41.79 85.34 24.22
C GLU A 226 43.18 85.91 24.59
N ALA A 227 44.17 85.03 24.73
CA ALA A 227 45.56 85.44 25.00
C ALA A 227 46.20 86.20 23.82
N ILE A 228 45.92 85.78 22.58
CA ILE A 228 46.37 86.46 21.36
C ILE A 228 45.76 87.86 21.29
N GLU A 229 44.45 87.98 21.48
CA GLU A 229 43.76 89.28 21.48
C GLU A 229 44.29 90.21 22.58
N TYR A 230 44.54 89.67 23.78
CA TYR A 230 45.21 90.42 24.85
C TYR A 230 46.61 90.91 24.45
N LYS A 231 47.41 90.06 23.80
CA LYS A 231 48.75 90.43 23.30
C LYS A 231 48.69 91.43 22.15
N ARG A 232 47.75 91.30 21.22
CA ARG A 232 47.50 92.26 20.13
C ARG A 232 47.18 93.63 20.70
N ALA A 233 46.24 93.71 21.65
CA ALA A 233 45.91 94.95 22.34
C ALA A 233 47.13 95.56 23.07
N ALA A 234 48.02 94.73 23.64
CA ALA A 234 49.25 95.19 24.26
C ALA A 234 50.31 95.67 23.24
N ILE A 235 50.43 95.01 22.09
CA ILE A 235 51.30 95.40 20.98
C ILE A 235 50.81 96.70 20.36
N GLU A 236 49.51 96.85 20.11
CA GLU A 236 48.91 98.08 19.60
C GLU A 236 49.24 99.27 20.53
N LYS A 237 49.11 99.07 21.85
CA LYS A 237 49.55 100.05 22.86
C LYS A 237 51.06 100.37 22.81
N ARG A 238 51.90 99.42 22.37
CA ARG A 238 53.36 99.63 22.19
C ARG A 238 53.69 100.27 20.84
N GLN A 239 52.99 99.92 19.75
CA GLN A 239 53.18 100.53 18.44
C GLN A 239 52.85 102.02 18.46
N VAL A 240 51.80 102.40 19.21
CA VAL A 240 51.51 103.81 19.54
C VAL A 240 52.68 104.50 20.24
N ARG A 241 53.53 103.78 21.00
CA ARG A 241 54.76 104.32 21.59
C ARG A 241 55.95 104.33 20.62
N ILE A 242 56.09 103.32 19.77
CA ILE A 242 57.23 103.16 18.85
C ILE A 242 57.14 104.14 17.67
N MET A 243 55.94 104.55 17.23
CA MET A 243 55.77 105.58 16.21
C MET A 243 56.28 106.98 16.60
N ASN A 244 56.80 107.17 17.81
CA ASN A 244 57.36 108.46 18.26
C ASN A 244 58.90 108.54 18.32
N ASP A 245 59.67 107.47 18.12
CA ASP A 245 61.13 107.54 18.25
C ASP A 245 61.89 106.67 17.22
N THR A 246 62.15 107.27 16.05
CA THR A 246 63.36 107.19 15.19
C THR A 246 63.96 105.78 14.86
N PRO A 247 65.12 105.67 14.16
CA PRO A 247 65.17 105.42 12.72
C PRO A 247 66.00 104.18 12.33
N GLN A 248 65.94 103.84 11.03
CA GLN A 248 66.94 103.15 10.19
C GLN A 248 67.97 102.23 10.86
N ASP A 249 67.75 100.91 10.77
CA ASP A 249 68.81 99.95 10.39
C ASP A 249 68.20 98.57 10.03
N GLU A 250 67.77 98.43 8.78
CA GLU A 250 67.00 97.27 8.24
C GLU A 250 67.86 96.31 7.38
N ALA A 251 69.17 96.18 7.65
CA ALA A 251 70.03 95.29 6.87
C ALA A 251 70.22 93.89 7.47
N LEU A 252 70.06 93.71 8.80
CA LEU A 252 70.16 92.40 9.45
C LEU A 252 68.86 91.57 9.40
N LEU A 253 67.69 92.22 9.30
CA LEU A 253 66.38 91.57 9.30
C LEU A 253 66.13 90.71 8.05
N ILE A 254 66.72 91.13 6.92
CA ILE A 254 66.59 90.46 5.62
C ILE A 254 67.37 89.13 5.61
N PHE A 255 68.47 89.03 6.37
CA PHE A 255 69.28 87.82 6.43
C PHE A 255 68.66 86.73 7.32
N GLU A 256 67.98 87.10 8.41
CA GLU A 256 67.18 86.18 9.21
C GLU A 256 65.93 85.67 8.46
N GLN A 257 65.28 86.50 7.64
CA GLN A 257 64.15 86.08 6.80
C GLN A 257 64.55 85.02 5.75
N LEU A 258 65.75 85.15 5.16
CA LEU A 258 66.28 84.16 4.20
C LEU A 258 66.64 82.82 4.85
N LEU A 259 67.21 82.84 6.07
CA LEU A 259 67.52 81.63 6.82
C LEU A 259 66.25 80.89 7.28
N HIS A 260 65.23 81.64 7.69
CA HIS A 260 63.92 81.11 8.06
C HIS A 260 63.20 80.47 6.86
N GLY A 261 63.28 81.09 5.68
CA GLY A 261 62.74 80.52 4.43
C GLY A 261 63.40 79.19 4.05
N PHE A 262 64.72 79.07 4.25
CA PHE A 262 65.45 77.84 3.95
C PHE A 262 65.14 76.70 4.94
N LEU A 263 65.00 77.01 6.22
CA LEU A 263 64.57 76.05 7.24
C LEU A 263 63.12 75.57 7.02
N GLN A 264 62.23 76.47 6.60
CA GLN A 264 60.84 76.12 6.23
C GLN A 264 60.80 75.18 5.02
N GLY A 265 61.57 75.46 3.96
CA GLY A 265 61.62 74.62 2.76
C GLY A 265 62.15 73.21 3.03
N MET A 266 63.10 73.06 3.96
CA MET A 266 63.56 71.74 4.40
C MET A 266 62.52 70.96 5.22
N ALA A 267 61.70 71.65 6.02
CA ALA A 267 60.58 71.03 6.71
C ALA A 267 59.53 70.52 5.71
N ASP A 268 59.20 71.29 4.68
CA ASP A 268 58.26 70.90 3.64
C ASP A 268 58.76 69.69 2.83
N VAL A 269 60.06 69.64 2.50
CA VAL A 269 60.67 68.48 1.82
C VAL A 269 60.62 67.24 2.71
N MET A 270 60.92 67.36 4.01
CA MET A 270 60.78 66.25 4.95
C MET A 270 59.32 65.79 5.08
N GLU A 271 58.36 66.70 5.06
CA GLU A 271 56.94 66.36 5.09
C GLU A 271 56.52 65.61 3.82
N ILE A 272 56.98 66.04 2.64
CA ILE A 272 56.70 65.38 1.36
C ILE A 272 57.31 63.98 1.32
N VAL A 273 58.58 63.82 1.75
CA VAL A 273 59.24 62.51 1.82
C VAL A 273 58.51 61.58 2.80
N ASN A 274 58.09 62.11 3.96
CA ASN A 274 57.33 61.33 4.94
C ASN A 274 55.94 60.95 4.41
N LYS A 275 55.26 61.83 3.66
CA LYS A 275 54.01 61.50 2.96
C LYS A 275 54.22 60.41 1.91
N PHE A 276 55.31 60.46 1.14
CA PHE A 276 55.61 59.42 0.13
C PHE A 276 55.89 58.07 0.77
N LEU A 277 56.71 58.02 1.82
CA LEU A 277 57.01 56.78 2.54
C LEU A 277 55.77 56.19 3.22
N ASN A 278 54.90 57.04 3.79
CA ASN A 278 53.64 56.59 4.37
C ASN A 278 52.61 56.17 3.31
N ARG A 279 52.67 56.73 2.09
CA ARG A 279 51.75 56.36 1.00
C ARG A 279 51.91 54.90 0.60
N ASP A 280 53.12 54.37 0.56
CA ASP A 280 53.35 52.96 0.23
C ASP A 280 52.83 52.03 1.34
N LEU A 281 52.99 52.44 2.60
CA LEU A 281 52.42 51.72 3.75
C LEU A 281 50.89 51.73 3.71
N GLU A 282 50.28 52.88 3.40
CA GLU A 282 48.83 53.03 3.25
C GLU A 282 48.30 52.21 2.08
N ASN A 283 48.99 52.21 0.94
CA ASN A 283 48.63 51.39 -0.22
C ASN A 283 48.67 49.88 0.10
N GLN A 284 49.65 49.42 0.88
CA GLN A 284 49.68 48.03 1.34
C GLN A 284 48.50 47.71 2.26
N LYS A 285 48.15 48.61 3.19
CA LYS A 285 46.97 48.44 4.06
C LYS A 285 45.68 48.39 3.24
N LEU A 286 45.53 49.27 2.26
CA LEU A 286 44.36 49.29 1.37
C LEU A 286 44.26 48.01 0.55
N LYS A 287 45.39 47.47 0.08
CA LYS A 287 45.41 46.20 -0.66
C LYS A 287 44.95 45.03 0.22
N LEU A 288 45.43 44.95 1.46
CA LEU A 288 44.98 43.92 2.41
C LEU A 288 43.48 44.07 2.74
N LEU A 289 42.98 45.29 2.90
CA LEU A 289 41.55 45.55 3.12
C LEU A 289 40.70 45.16 1.91
N ALA A 290 41.19 45.40 0.68
CA ALA A 290 40.53 44.98 -0.55
C ALA A 290 40.46 43.45 -0.66
N GLU A 291 41.57 42.75 -0.41
CA GLU A 291 41.61 41.28 -0.39
C GLU A 291 40.70 40.68 0.70
N GLU A 292 40.62 41.31 1.87
CA GLU A 292 39.69 40.87 2.93
C GLU A 292 38.22 41.12 2.53
N ALA A 293 37.93 42.24 1.86
CA ALA A 293 36.60 42.56 1.37
C ALA A 293 36.14 41.59 0.27
N GLU A 294 37.03 41.23 -0.68
CA GLU A 294 36.75 40.23 -1.71
C GLU A 294 36.43 38.86 -1.09
N LYS A 295 37.23 38.40 -0.13
CA LYS A 295 36.95 37.14 0.60
C LYS A 295 35.60 37.16 1.33
N LYS A 296 35.22 38.30 1.92
CA LYS A 296 33.90 38.47 2.55
C LYS A 296 32.77 38.44 1.52
N LEU A 297 32.98 39.02 0.34
CA LEU A 297 32.02 39.00 -0.75
C LEU A 297 31.80 37.57 -1.26
N GLU A 298 32.87 36.81 -1.49
CA GLU A 298 32.80 35.40 -1.90
C GLU A 298 32.06 34.53 -0.85
N ALA A 299 32.33 34.75 0.43
CA ALA A 299 31.65 34.03 1.51
C ALA A 299 30.15 34.35 1.56
N LEU A 300 29.77 35.62 1.34
CA LEU A 300 28.36 36.03 1.26
C LEU A 300 27.66 35.46 0.02
N ASP A 301 28.36 35.40 -1.12
CA ASP A 301 27.79 34.81 -2.34
C ASP A 301 27.57 33.30 -2.17
N ALA A 302 28.53 32.58 -1.57
CA ALA A 302 28.36 31.17 -1.23
C ALA A 302 27.18 30.94 -0.25
N GLN A 303 27.01 31.84 0.74
CA GLN A 303 25.88 31.80 1.66
C GLN A 303 24.54 32.06 0.94
N SER A 304 24.51 33.04 0.03
CA SER A 304 23.34 33.36 -0.80
C SER A 304 22.92 32.17 -1.67
N GLN A 305 23.89 31.51 -2.31
CA GLN A 305 23.65 30.31 -3.11
C GLN A 305 23.10 29.14 -2.26
N SER A 306 23.61 28.97 -1.03
CA SER A 306 23.08 27.99 -0.07
C SER A 306 21.62 28.27 0.30
N TRP A 307 21.29 29.53 0.61
CA TRP A 307 19.92 29.93 0.91
C TRP A 307 18.99 29.73 -0.28
N ASN A 308 19.39 30.14 -1.48
CA ASN A 308 18.60 29.93 -2.70
C ASN A 308 18.27 28.44 -2.89
N LYS A 309 19.26 27.54 -2.70
CA LYS A 309 19.03 26.10 -2.74
C LYS A 309 17.99 25.65 -1.71
N THR A 310 18.07 26.12 -0.46
CA THR A 310 17.08 25.77 0.57
C THR A 310 15.67 26.29 0.25
N PHE A 311 15.55 27.48 -0.37
CA PHE A 311 14.27 28.01 -0.82
C PHE A 311 13.65 27.17 -1.93
N TYR A 312 14.44 26.75 -2.92
CA TYR A 312 13.97 25.83 -3.97
C TYR A 312 13.52 24.48 -3.39
N ASP A 313 14.29 23.90 -2.46
CA ASP A 313 13.93 22.65 -1.78
C ASP A 313 12.65 22.78 -0.95
N HIS A 314 12.38 23.97 -0.38
CA HIS A 314 11.14 24.24 0.35
C HIS A 314 9.95 24.43 -0.62
N ALA A 315 10.15 25.13 -1.73
CA ALA A 315 9.13 25.33 -2.76
C ALA A 315 8.67 23.99 -3.38
N GLU A 316 9.59 23.07 -3.67
CA GLU A 316 9.25 21.74 -4.17
C GLU A 316 8.51 20.89 -3.12
N ARG A 317 8.92 20.95 -1.84
CA ARG A 317 8.17 20.31 -0.74
C ARG A 317 6.75 20.85 -0.60
N TYR A 318 6.58 22.17 -0.75
CA TYR A 318 5.26 22.80 -0.73
C TYR A 318 4.39 22.35 -1.91
N LYS A 319 4.95 22.27 -3.14
CA LYS A 319 4.23 21.72 -4.30
C LYS A 319 3.81 20.28 -4.08
N MET A 320 4.68 19.44 -3.51
CA MET A 320 4.35 18.05 -3.18
C MET A 320 3.22 17.98 -2.15
N LEU A 321 3.29 18.78 -1.08
CA LEU A 321 2.25 18.85 -0.05
C LEU A 321 0.91 19.29 -0.63
N LYS A 322 0.91 20.28 -1.53
CA LYS A 322 -0.29 20.77 -2.22
C LYS A 322 -0.94 19.68 -3.07
N ARG A 323 -0.15 18.85 -3.76
CA ARG A 323 -0.66 17.68 -4.51
C ARG A 323 -1.28 16.65 -3.56
N THR A 324 -0.59 16.28 -2.49
CA THR A 324 -1.11 15.30 -1.51
C THR A 324 -2.38 15.79 -0.82
N LEU A 325 -2.51 17.10 -0.56
CA LEU A 325 -3.72 17.67 0.00
C LEU A 325 -4.89 17.60 -0.99
N GLY A 326 -4.62 17.86 -2.28
CA GLY A 326 -5.60 17.67 -3.35
C GLY A 326 -6.10 16.23 -3.44
N ASP A 327 -5.21 15.25 -3.30
CA ASP A 327 -5.58 13.82 -3.27
C ASP A 327 -6.49 13.49 -2.07
N VAL A 328 -6.21 14.07 -0.90
CA VAL A 328 -7.05 13.91 0.30
C VAL A 328 -8.44 14.53 0.12
N ASP A 329 -8.53 15.72 -0.49
CA ASP A 329 -9.83 16.34 -0.77
C ASP A 329 -10.62 15.60 -1.85
N GLN A 330 -9.94 14.99 -2.82
CA GLN A 330 -10.59 14.07 -3.76
C GLN A 330 -11.10 12.82 -3.05
N ALA A 331 -10.31 12.22 -2.15
CA ALA A 331 -10.73 11.08 -1.33
C ALA A 331 -11.95 11.43 -0.46
N ARG A 332 -11.99 12.62 0.15
CA ARG A 332 -13.15 13.13 0.89
C ARG A 332 -14.40 13.25 0.02
N ARG A 333 -14.28 13.81 -1.19
CA ARG A 333 -15.41 13.92 -2.13
C ARG A 333 -15.95 12.55 -2.56
N CYS A 334 -15.06 11.60 -2.84
CA CYS A 334 -15.44 10.22 -3.14
C CYS A 334 -16.14 9.55 -1.95
N ALA A 335 -15.58 9.69 -0.74
CA ALA A 335 -16.16 9.17 0.49
C ALA A 335 -17.56 9.75 0.74
N ALA A 336 -17.75 11.07 0.55
CA ALA A 336 -19.03 11.74 0.72
C ALA A 336 -20.08 11.23 -0.27
N SER A 337 -19.68 11.03 -1.53
CA SER A 337 -20.54 10.46 -2.57
C SER A 337 -20.97 9.02 -2.25
N ILE A 338 -20.05 8.20 -1.75
CA ILE A 338 -20.35 6.82 -1.30
C ILE A 338 -21.33 6.86 -0.13
N ASN A 339 -21.06 7.66 0.91
CA ASN A 339 -21.93 7.77 2.08
C ASN A 339 -23.34 8.22 1.69
N ALA A 340 -23.47 9.22 0.82
CA ALA A 340 -24.77 9.69 0.35
C ALA A 340 -25.59 8.56 -0.28
N ARG A 341 -24.96 7.66 -1.06
CA ARG A 341 -25.62 6.48 -1.63
C ARG A 341 -25.98 5.45 -0.56
N LEU A 342 -25.11 5.19 0.41
CA LEU A 342 -25.38 4.26 1.50
C LEU A 342 -26.50 4.73 2.43
N VAL A 343 -26.58 6.05 2.67
CA VAL A 343 -27.67 6.69 3.42
C VAL A 343 -28.99 6.56 2.66
N GLN A 344 -29.00 6.74 1.33
CA GLN A 344 -30.20 6.52 0.51
C GLN A 344 -30.72 5.07 0.59
N LEU A 345 -29.81 4.10 0.75
CA LEU A 345 -30.14 2.69 0.95
C LEU A 345 -30.52 2.36 2.41
N GLY A 346 -30.45 3.33 3.34
CA GLY A 346 -30.72 3.12 4.76
C GLY A 346 -29.66 2.29 5.50
N ILE A 347 -28.45 2.17 4.93
CA ILE A 347 -27.37 1.33 5.46
C ILE A 347 -26.52 2.12 6.47
N GLU A 348 -26.30 3.41 6.21
CA GLU A 348 -25.46 4.31 7.01
C GLU A 348 -26.18 5.59 7.46
N VAL A 349 -25.56 6.29 8.42
CA VAL A 349 -25.94 7.63 8.90
C VAL A 349 -25.19 8.68 8.07
N PRO A 350 -25.77 9.89 7.84
CA PRO A 350 -25.06 10.99 7.18
C PRO A 350 -23.71 11.29 7.82
N TRP A 351 -22.67 11.25 7.01
CA TRP A 351 -21.30 11.56 7.42
C TRP A 351 -20.98 13.04 7.22
N ASP A 352 -20.41 13.68 8.25
CA ASP A 352 -19.91 15.05 8.14
C ASP A 352 -18.48 15.06 7.60
N VAL A 353 -18.35 15.56 6.36
CA VAL A 353 -17.09 15.65 5.61
C VAL A 353 -16.10 16.64 6.26
N ASN A 354 -16.60 17.59 7.07
CA ASN A 354 -15.79 18.67 7.64
C ASN A 354 -15.18 18.33 9.01
N ALA A 355 -15.56 17.22 9.63
CA ALA A 355 -15.00 16.83 10.92
C ALA A 355 -13.56 16.27 10.75
N GLU A 356 -12.58 16.83 11.47
CA GLU A 356 -11.14 16.54 11.30
C GLU A 356 -10.76 15.07 11.56
N SER A 357 -11.54 14.35 12.38
CA SER A 357 -11.35 12.93 12.71
C SER A 357 -12.08 11.97 11.77
N SER A 358 -12.76 12.47 10.73
CA SER A 358 -13.89 11.73 10.15
C SER A 358 -13.54 10.77 9.02
N LEU A 359 -12.45 10.98 8.26
CA LEU A 359 -12.19 10.14 7.06
C LEU A 359 -11.70 8.73 7.41
N GLU A 360 -10.73 8.61 8.31
CA GLU A 360 -10.20 7.30 8.74
C GLU A 360 -11.26 6.51 9.52
N HIS A 361 -11.98 7.18 10.41
CA HIS A 361 -13.09 6.57 11.14
C HIS A 361 -14.25 6.17 10.21
N TYR A 362 -14.53 6.96 9.17
CA TYR A 362 -15.50 6.64 8.14
C TYR A 362 -15.10 5.39 7.37
N PHE A 363 -13.85 5.29 6.87
CA PHE A 363 -13.39 4.09 6.19
C PHE A 363 -13.40 2.85 7.08
N GLN A 364 -13.08 3.01 8.37
CA GLN A 364 -13.16 1.92 9.31
C GLN A 364 -14.62 1.45 9.51
N ASN A 365 -15.56 2.37 9.71
CA ASN A 365 -16.98 2.04 9.81
C ASN A 365 -17.54 1.41 8.52
N LEU A 366 -17.13 1.94 7.37
CA LEU A 366 -17.50 1.43 6.06
C LEU A 366 -17.09 -0.05 5.94
N CYS A 367 -15.85 -0.36 6.31
CA CYS A 367 -15.30 -1.71 6.27
C CYS A 367 -15.92 -2.65 7.30
N GLU A 368 -16.12 -2.20 8.54
CA GLU A 368 -16.59 -3.05 9.64
C GLU A 368 -18.09 -3.30 9.61
N TYR A 369 -18.91 -2.35 9.14
CA TYR A 369 -20.37 -2.42 9.26
C TYR A 369 -21.08 -2.39 7.92
N SER A 370 -20.71 -1.46 7.03
CA SER A 370 -21.52 -1.14 5.85
C SER A 370 -21.29 -2.12 4.70
N ILE A 371 -20.03 -2.52 4.46
CA ILE A 371 -19.68 -3.52 3.46
C ILE A 371 -20.31 -4.89 3.81
N PRO A 372 -20.21 -5.42 5.04
CA PRO A 372 -20.89 -6.67 5.40
C PRO A 372 -22.41 -6.61 5.19
N LYS A 373 -23.07 -5.50 5.57
CA LYS A 373 -24.51 -5.30 5.34
C LYS A 373 -24.88 -5.30 3.84
N LEU A 374 -24.07 -4.64 3.00
CA LEU A 374 -24.24 -4.65 1.54
C LEU A 374 -24.15 -6.06 0.96
N ILE A 375 -23.18 -6.86 1.43
CA ILE A 375 -23.01 -8.25 0.99
C ILE A 375 -24.25 -9.08 1.39
N SER A 376 -24.73 -8.94 2.63
CA SER A 376 -25.94 -9.64 3.08
C SER A 376 -27.21 -9.23 2.30
N LEU A 377 -27.33 -7.96 1.92
CA LEU A 377 -28.43 -7.49 1.05
C LEU A 377 -28.35 -8.09 -0.36
N SER A 378 -27.13 -8.22 -0.89
CA SER A 378 -26.89 -8.90 -2.17
C SER A 378 -27.30 -10.38 -2.12
N ASP A 379 -26.91 -11.09 -1.06
CA ASP A 379 -27.20 -12.52 -0.92
C ASP A 379 -28.71 -12.79 -0.78
N THR A 380 -29.41 -11.94 -0.02
CA THR A 380 -30.88 -12.03 0.12
C THR A 380 -31.61 -11.70 -1.19
N LEU A 381 -31.12 -10.75 -1.99
CA LEU A 381 -31.66 -10.47 -3.32
C LEU A 381 -31.41 -11.64 -4.31
N ALA A 382 -30.25 -12.29 -4.22
CA ALA A 382 -29.92 -13.45 -5.07
C ALA A 382 -30.86 -14.64 -4.78
N ASP A 383 -31.19 -14.89 -3.52
CA ASP A 383 -32.10 -15.97 -3.13
C ASP A 383 -33.57 -15.67 -3.52
N SER A 384 -33.96 -14.40 -3.55
CA SER A 384 -35.33 -13.99 -3.95
C SER A 384 -35.61 -14.10 -5.45
N ASN A 385 -34.57 -14.19 -6.29
CA ASN A 385 -34.71 -14.24 -7.76
C ASN A 385 -34.91 -15.67 -8.32
N ILE A 386 -35.03 -16.70 -7.48
CA ILE A 386 -35.07 -18.09 -7.94
C ILE A 386 -36.51 -18.60 -8.17
N TYR A 387 -37.55 -17.90 -7.70
CA TYR A 387 -38.94 -18.35 -7.86
C TYR A 387 -39.96 -17.20 -8.02
N ASP A 388 -39.90 -16.41 -9.10
CA ASP A 388 -41.16 -15.90 -9.66
C ASP A 388 -41.05 -15.49 -11.14
N LYS A 389 -41.65 -16.29 -12.02
CA LYS A 389 -41.95 -15.90 -13.40
C LYS A 389 -43.28 -15.14 -13.38
N GLY A 390 -43.24 -13.85 -13.04
CA GLY A 390 -44.48 -13.11 -12.78
C GLY A 390 -44.42 -11.58 -12.88
N GLY A 391 -43.81 -11.02 -13.93
CA GLY A 391 -44.28 -9.80 -14.60
C GLY A 391 -44.45 -8.45 -13.85
N ALA A 392 -44.08 -8.28 -12.58
CA ALA A 392 -44.42 -7.05 -11.84
C ALA A 392 -43.23 -6.27 -11.22
N ASN A 393 -41.98 -6.67 -11.44
CA ASN A 393 -40.84 -6.11 -10.67
C ASN A 393 -39.70 -5.47 -11.50
N GLU A 394 -39.97 -5.02 -12.73
CA GLU A 394 -38.98 -4.27 -13.52
C GLU A 394 -38.66 -2.86 -12.94
N GLU A 395 -39.56 -2.30 -12.12
CA GLU A 395 -39.41 -0.93 -11.59
C GLU A 395 -38.37 -0.83 -10.46
N ALA A 396 -38.09 -1.94 -9.76
CA ALA A 396 -37.07 -1.99 -8.70
C ALA A 396 -35.64 -2.16 -9.26
N LEU A 397 -35.48 -2.90 -10.38
CA LEU A 397 -34.16 -3.10 -11.00
C LEU A 397 -33.63 -1.81 -11.66
N TYR A 398 -34.51 -0.96 -12.21
CA TYR A 398 -34.12 0.31 -12.81
C TYR A 398 -33.62 1.36 -11.79
N LYS A 399 -34.00 1.25 -10.51
CA LYS A 399 -33.51 2.16 -9.46
C LYS A 399 -32.08 1.84 -8.99
N CYS A 400 -31.60 0.61 -9.18
CA CYS A 400 -30.24 0.20 -8.78
C CYS A 400 -29.20 0.30 -9.92
N ALA A 401 -29.63 0.40 -11.17
CA ALA A 401 -28.75 0.51 -12.34
C ALA A 401 -27.79 1.74 -12.35
N PRO A 402 -28.11 2.91 -11.77
CA PRO A 402 -27.18 4.06 -11.74
C PRO A 402 -26.00 3.88 -10.76
N ILE A 403 -26.02 2.84 -9.91
CA ILE A 403 -25.09 2.70 -8.78
C ILE A 403 -23.68 2.26 -9.25
N LEU A 404 -23.54 1.69 -10.44
CA LEU A 404 -22.26 1.18 -10.95
C LEU A 404 -21.54 2.09 -11.95
N GLN A 405 -22.12 3.24 -12.32
CA GLN A 405 -21.39 4.21 -13.14
C GLN A 405 -20.46 5.04 -12.24
N PRO A 406 -19.14 5.07 -12.51
CA PRO A 406 -18.23 5.96 -11.81
C PRO A 406 -18.69 7.41 -12.02
N PRO A 407 -18.59 8.28 -10.99
CA PRO A 407 -18.92 9.69 -11.16
C PRO A 407 -18.07 10.25 -12.30
N MET A 408 -18.73 10.78 -13.34
CA MET A 408 -18.08 11.54 -14.40
C MET A 408 -17.35 12.72 -13.75
N ILE A 409 -16.05 12.61 -13.58
CA ILE A 409 -15.20 13.70 -13.14
C ILE A 409 -15.21 14.72 -14.28
N PRO A 410 -15.68 15.97 -14.09
CA PRO A 410 -15.57 16.99 -15.11
C PRO A 410 -14.08 17.22 -15.39
N THR A 411 -13.63 16.90 -16.59
CA THR A 411 -12.28 17.20 -17.09
C THR A 411 -12.19 18.67 -17.47
N ASP A 412 -12.38 19.57 -16.50
CA ASP A 412 -12.10 20.99 -16.65
C ASP A 412 -10.72 21.29 -16.07
N SER A 413 -9.66 20.87 -16.79
CA SER A 413 -8.29 21.28 -16.48
C SER A 413 -7.36 21.09 -17.69
N GLN A 414 -7.71 21.73 -18.80
CA GLN A 414 -6.82 22.00 -19.93
C GLN A 414 -6.91 23.48 -20.37
N GLU A 415 -6.82 24.41 -19.42
CA GLU A 415 -6.49 25.80 -19.75
C GLU A 415 -5.50 26.31 -18.70
N GLU A 416 -4.28 26.58 -19.17
CA GLU A 416 -3.18 27.37 -18.59
C GLU A 416 -1.83 26.65 -18.70
N ALA A 417 -1.33 26.60 -19.93
CA ALA A 417 0.10 26.43 -20.21
C ALA A 417 0.49 27.33 -21.39
N THR A 418 0.26 28.64 -21.24
CA THR A 418 0.92 29.70 -22.01
C THR A 418 1.01 30.95 -21.13
N MET A 419 2.01 30.97 -20.25
CA MET A 419 2.76 32.17 -19.85
C MET A 419 4.13 31.76 -19.32
#